data_AF-A0AAN5T2R4-F1
#
_entry.id   AF-A0AAN5T2R4-F1
#
_cell.length_a   1.000
_cell.length_b   1.000
_cell.length_c   1.000
_cell.angle_alpha   90.00
_cell.angle_beta   90.00
_cell.angle_gamma   90.00
#
_symmetry.space_group_name_H-M   'P 1'
#
loop_
_entity.id
_entity.type
_entity.pdbx_description
1 polymer ?
#
loop_
_entity_poly.entity_id
_entity_poly.type
_entity_poly.pdbx_seq_one_letter_code
_entity_poly.pdbx_strand_id
1 'polypeptide(L)'
;MNPLERMIMSSSDLQKEWASSYLSGGSMAYVDSLYEDYLADPDSVSEDWRAVFSALPKVNGATKEVSHRDIRDYFLQNADKKLNKIIQIADSQQYQVASLINDFRSLGHLAAKLDPLEMTERMPVPRLELAYHNLADVDVNRTFFAGTSFNGPEMTLGEIYNALRETYCRSIGIEYMHISDTEVTEWLQHKMESVRGCPEFSKQEKLNILKDLIAADGLERYLGTRYVGQKRFSLEGGDSLIPMMKELIRRSGVNQVKELVIGMAHRGRLNVLVNVLGKEPGLLFQEFEGKIKYERTGDVKYHLGFSSDIKTESGAIVHLALAFNPSHLEIIGPVVEGSVRSRLGRRNDLA
;
A
#
# COMPACT_ATOMS: atom_id res chain seq x y z
N MET A 1 -72.87 -51.05 -36.24
CA MET A 1 -73.01 -50.79 -37.69
C MET A 1 -72.23 -49.52 -37.95
N ASN A 2 -71.21 -49.40 -38.80
CA ASN A 2 -70.82 -50.16 -39.98
C ASN A 2 -69.31 -49.87 -40.25
N PRO A 3 -68.45 -50.86 -40.53
CA PRO A 3 -67.05 -50.63 -40.92
C PRO A 3 -66.99 -50.45 -42.44
N LEU A 4 -67.31 -49.26 -42.97
CA LEU A 4 -67.25 -48.96 -44.41
C LEU A 4 -67.54 -47.48 -44.69
N GLU A 5 -66.67 -46.57 -44.25
CA GLU A 5 -66.50 -45.28 -44.91
C GLU A 5 -65.02 -45.11 -45.23
N ARG A 6 -64.61 -45.72 -46.34
CA ARG A 6 -63.38 -45.32 -47.04
C ARG A 6 -63.54 -43.84 -47.34
N MET A 7 -62.68 -43.02 -46.76
CA MET A 7 -62.48 -41.63 -47.16
C MET A 7 -61.95 -41.64 -48.60
N ILE A 8 -62.87 -41.57 -49.57
CA ILE A 8 -62.55 -41.40 -50.98
C ILE A 8 -62.05 -39.97 -51.12
N MET A 9 -60.74 -39.77 -51.23
CA MET A 9 -60.17 -38.48 -51.65
C MET A 9 -60.78 -38.12 -53.01
N SER A 10 -61.34 -36.91 -53.12
CA SER A 10 -61.89 -36.44 -54.38
C SER A 10 -60.77 -36.22 -55.39
N SER A 11 -61.08 -36.33 -56.70
CA SER A 11 -60.11 -36.07 -57.78
C SER A 11 -59.45 -34.68 -57.67
N SER A 12 -60.13 -33.68 -57.06
CA SER A 12 -59.55 -32.35 -56.87
C SER A 12 -58.58 -32.29 -55.70
N ASP A 13 -58.80 -33.09 -54.65
CA ASP A 13 -57.90 -33.13 -53.49
C ASP A 13 -56.60 -33.87 -53.83
N LEU A 14 -56.70 -34.95 -54.62
CA LEU A 14 -55.55 -35.69 -55.15
C LEU A 14 -54.71 -34.84 -56.12
N GLN A 15 -55.36 -34.00 -56.95
CA GLN A 15 -54.66 -33.03 -57.80
C GLN A 15 -53.96 -31.93 -57.00
N LYS A 16 -54.57 -31.45 -55.91
CA LYS A 16 -53.93 -30.48 -55.01
C LYS A 16 -52.73 -31.08 -54.27
N GLU A 17 -52.85 -32.30 -53.77
CA GLU A 17 -51.75 -33.03 -53.13
C GLU A 17 -50.58 -33.28 -54.10
N TRP A 18 -50.86 -33.69 -55.34
CA TRP A 18 -49.84 -33.81 -56.38
C TRP A 18 -49.22 -32.46 -56.75
N ALA A 19 -50.02 -31.40 -56.83
CA ALA A 19 -49.54 -30.04 -57.09
C ALA A 19 -48.72 -29.46 -55.93
N SER A 20 -48.74 -30.05 -54.73
CA SER A 20 -47.86 -29.69 -53.60
C SER A 20 -46.79 -30.74 -53.31
N SER A 21 -46.73 -31.84 -54.07
CA SER A 21 -45.82 -32.97 -53.81
C SER A 21 -44.35 -32.58 -53.90
N TYR A 22 -44.01 -31.56 -54.69
CA TYR A 22 -42.65 -31.01 -54.79
C TYR A 22 -42.22 -30.23 -53.54
N LEU A 23 -43.16 -29.85 -52.67
CA LEU A 23 -42.90 -29.25 -51.35
C LEU A 23 -42.79 -30.31 -50.25
N SER A 24 -42.84 -31.60 -50.59
CA SER A 24 -42.64 -32.68 -49.61
C SER A 24 -41.19 -32.71 -49.11
N GLY A 25 -40.99 -33.17 -47.87
CA GLY A 25 -39.70 -33.09 -47.17
C GLY A 25 -38.50 -33.73 -47.89
N GLY A 26 -38.72 -34.60 -48.89
CA GLY A 26 -37.66 -35.18 -49.72
C GLY A 26 -37.09 -34.25 -50.80
N SER A 27 -37.86 -33.23 -51.22
CA SER A 27 -37.47 -32.24 -52.24
C SER A 27 -37.11 -30.88 -51.64
N MET A 28 -37.25 -30.73 -50.32
CA MET A 28 -37.07 -29.46 -49.61
C MET A 28 -35.69 -28.84 -49.85
N ALA A 29 -34.60 -29.62 -49.78
CA ALA A 29 -33.25 -29.12 -50.04
C ALA A 29 -33.05 -28.58 -51.48
N TYR A 30 -33.77 -29.15 -52.45
CA TYR A 30 -33.71 -28.70 -53.84
C TYR A 30 -34.51 -27.40 -54.02
N VAL A 31 -35.70 -27.31 -53.43
CA VAL A 31 -36.52 -26.10 -53.44
C VAL A 31 -35.82 -24.95 -52.69
N ASP A 32 -35.17 -25.24 -51.56
CA ASP A 32 -34.36 -24.28 -50.82
C ASP A 32 -33.20 -23.76 -51.70
N SER A 33 -32.49 -24.65 -52.41
CA SER A 33 -31.41 -24.21 -53.32
C SER A 33 -31.91 -23.34 -54.48
N LEU A 34 -33.07 -23.67 -55.05
CA LEU A 34 -33.73 -22.85 -56.08
C LEU A 34 -34.16 -21.50 -55.53
N TYR A 35 -34.60 -21.44 -54.28
CA TYR A 35 -34.99 -20.18 -53.65
C TYR A 35 -33.77 -19.28 -53.36
N GLU A 36 -32.66 -19.87 -52.92
CA GLU A 36 -31.38 -19.16 -52.76
C GLU A 36 -30.89 -18.57 -54.09
N ASP A 37 -31.00 -19.33 -55.18
CA ASP A 37 -30.66 -18.84 -56.53
C ASP A 37 -31.60 -17.70 -56.97
N TYR A 38 -32.91 -17.80 -56.67
CA TYR A 38 -33.88 -16.73 -56.90
C TYR A 38 -33.57 -15.45 -56.10
N LEU A 39 -33.12 -15.56 -54.85
CA LEU A 39 -32.72 -14.42 -54.03
C LEU A 39 -31.46 -13.72 -54.58
N ALA A 40 -30.54 -14.49 -55.19
CA ALA A 40 -29.34 -13.95 -55.82
C ALA A 40 -29.66 -13.28 -57.17
N ASP A 41 -30.44 -13.95 -58.01
CA ASP A 41 -30.91 -13.44 -59.30
C ASP A 41 -32.27 -14.07 -59.68
N PRO A 42 -33.36 -13.28 -59.70
CA PRO A 42 -34.69 -13.78 -60.09
C PRO A 42 -34.76 -14.37 -61.51
N ASP A 43 -33.83 -13.99 -62.40
CA ASP A 43 -33.77 -14.50 -63.77
C ASP A 43 -33.07 -15.87 -63.89
N SER A 44 -32.42 -16.33 -62.83
CA SER A 44 -31.70 -17.62 -62.79
C SER A 44 -32.62 -18.84 -62.68
N VAL A 45 -33.88 -18.64 -62.27
CA VAL A 45 -34.89 -19.70 -62.12
C VAL A 45 -35.93 -19.63 -63.24
N SER A 46 -36.52 -20.79 -63.56
CA SER A 46 -37.59 -20.90 -64.56
C SER A 46 -38.80 -20.04 -64.20
N GLU A 47 -39.56 -19.62 -65.21
CA GLU A 47 -40.74 -18.76 -65.08
C GLU A 47 -41.77 -19.30 -64.06
N ASP A 48 -42.01 -20.62 -64.05
CA ASP A 48 -42.92 -21.28 -63.11
C ASP A 48 -42.49 -21.07 -61.65
N TRP A 49 -41.21 -21.28 -61.35
CA TRP A 49 -40.65 -21.10 -60.01
C TRP A 49 -40.60 -19.64 -59.58
N ARG A 50 -40.34 -18.73 -60.53
CA ARG A 50 -40.38 -17.28 -60.28
C ARG A 50 -41.77 -16.81 -59.86
N ALA A 51 -42.82 -17.34 -60.50
CA ALA A 51 -44.21 -17.06 -60.13
C ALA A 51 -44.52 -17.57 -58.72
N VAL A 52 -44.04 -18.77 -58.36
CA VAL A 52 -44.22 -19.34 -57.02
C VAL A 52 -43.50 -18.50 -55.95
N PHE A 53 -42.23 -18.16 -56.16
CA PHE A 53 -41.43 -17.41 -55.16
C PHE A 53 -41.86 -15.96 -55.00
N SER A 54 -42.28 -15.29 -56.08
CA SER A 54 -42.82 -13.93 -56.01
C SER A 54 -44.18 -13.84 -55.29
N ALA A 55 -44.93 -14.94 -55.23
CA ALA A 55 -46.20 -15.02 -54.51
C ALA A 55 -46.05 -15.35 -53.02
N LEU A 56 -44.83 -15.60 -52.53
CA LEU A 56 -44.61 -15.90 -51.11
C LEU A 56 -44.89 -14.66 -50.23
N PRO A 57 -45.56 -14.85 -49.08
CA PRO A 57 -45.85 -13.76 -48.16
C PRO A 57 -44.55 -13.30 -47.49
N LYS A 58 -44.29 -11.98 -47.52
CA LYS A 58 -43.16 -11.39 -46.78
C LYS A 58 -43.38 -11.55 -45.28
N VAL A 59 -42.56 -12.37 -44.63
CA VAL A 59 -42.63 -12.59 -43.19
C VAL A 59 -41.88 -11.45 -42.47
N ASN A 60 -42.47 -10.90 -41.40
CA ASN A 60 -41.87 -9.88 -40.52
C ASN A 60 -41.52 -8.52 -41.14
N GLY A 61 -42.20 -8.09 -42.22
CA GLY A 61 -42.06 -6.72 -42.74
C GLY A 61 -40.66 -6.36 -43.28
N ALA A 62 -39.78 -7.35 -43.43
CA ALA A 62 -38.48 -7.18 -44.06
C ALA A 62 -38.67 -6.95 -45.56
N THR A 63 -38.09 -5.87 -46.09
CA THR A 63 -38.16 -5.55 -47.52
C THR A 63 -37.23 -6.42 -48.37
N LYS A 64 -36.26 -7.08 -47.74
CA LYS A 64 -35.27 -7.95 -48.37
C LYS A 64 -35.08 -9.20 -47.51
N GLU A 65 -35.34 -10.37 -48.08
CA GLU A 65 -35.02 -11.64 -47.42
C GLU A 65 -33.51 -11.90 -47.50
N VAL A 66 -32.98 -12.57 -46.47
CA VAL A 66 -31.54 -12.83 -46.33
C VAL A 66 -31.28 -14.27 -46.73
N SER A 67 -30.33 -14.48 -47.64
CA SER A 67 -29.85 -15.79 -48.05
C SER A 67 -29.37 -16.59 -46.84
N HIS A 68 -29.88 -17.81 -46.66
CA HIS A 68 -29.38 -18.73 -45.63
C HIS A 68 -27.97 -19.21 -45.97
N ARG A 69 -27.62 -19.27 -47.27
CA ARG A 69 -26.28 -19.59 -47.73
C ARG A 69 -25.27 -18.55 -47.25
N ASP A 70 -25.58 -17.26 -47.39
CA ASP A 70 -24.71 -16.17 -46.92
C ASP A 70 -24.52 -16.19 -45.40
N ILE A 71 -25.58 -16.48 -44.64
CA ILE A 71 -25.50 -16.60 -43.18
C ILE A 71 -24.60 -17.78 -42.79
N ARG A 72 -24.78 -18.93 -43.44
CA ARG A 72 -23.98 -20.13 -43.19
C ARG A 72 -22.51 -19.89 -43.54
N ASP A 73 -22.23 -19.28 -44.68
CA ASP A 73 -20.88 -18.96 -45.13
C ASP A 73 -20.21 -17.92 -44.22
N TYR A 74 -20.97 -16.94 -43.72
CA TYR A 74 -20.51 -15.99 -42.69
C TYR A 74 -20.10 -16.72 -41.40
N PHE A 75 -20.90 -17.68 -40.92
CA PHE A 75 -20.55 -18.44 -39.72
C PHE A 75 -19.38 -19.39 -39.96
N LEU A 76 -19.29 -20.04 -41.13
CA LEU A 76 -18.16 -20.91 -41.48
C LEU A 76 -16.85 -20.11 -41.58
N GLN A 77 -16.86 -18.94 -42.20
CA GLN A 77 -15.68 -18.06 -42.28
C GLN A 77 -15.25 -17.51 -40.92
N ASN A 78 -16.19 -17.34 -39.98
CA ASN A 78 -15.89 -16.88 -38.63
C ASN A 78 -15.62 -18.01 -37.63
N ALA A 79 -15.92 -19.27 -37.98
CA ALA A 79 -15.62 -20.44 -37.14
C ALA A 79 -14.11 -20.75 -37.09
N ASP A 80 -13.40 -20.55 -38.19
CA ASP A 80 -11.94 -20.77 -38.29
C ASP A 80 -11.09 -19.58 -37.82
N LYS A 81 -11.71 -18.41 -37.59
CA LYS A 81 -11.07 -17.34 -36.84
C LYS A 81 -10.95 -17.81 -35.40
N LYS A 82 -9.80 -18.42 -35.06
CA LYS A 82 -9.34 -18.56 -33.67
C LYS A 82 -9.77 -17.29 -32.95
N LEU A 83 -10.64 -17.44 -31.94
CA LEU A 83 -10.85 -16.39 -30.95
C LEU A 83 -9.46 -15.96 -30.54
N ASN A 84 -9.03 -14.80 -31.02
CA ASN A 84 -7.88 -14.13 -30.47
C ASN A 84 -8.28 -13.93 -29.02
N LYS A 85 -7.76 -14.79 -28.14
CA LYS A 85 -7.85 -14.60 -26.72
C LYS A 85 -7.24 -13.22 -26.55
N ILE A 86 -8.07 -12.19 -26.35
CA ILE A 86 -7.60 -10.88 -25.93
C ILE A 86 -7.09 -11.17 -24.52
N ILE A 87 -5.85 -11.62 -24.42
CA ILE A 87 -5.24 -11.84 -23.13
C ILE A 87 -4.91 -10.43 -22.66
N GLN A 88 -5.71 -9.90 -21.73
CA GLN A 88 -5.41 -8.70 -20.94
C GLN A 88 -4.20 -8.99 -20.02
N ILE A 89 -3.05 -9.36 -20.60
CA ILE A 89 -1.82 -9.74 -19.86
C ILE A 89 -1.24 -8.50 -19.19
N ALA A 90 -1.28 -7.35 -19.87
CA ALA A 90 -0.77 -6.10 -19.35
C ALA A 90 -1.50 -5.68 -18.07
N ASP A 91 -2.84 -5.71 -18.07
CA ASP A 91 -3.65 -5.34 -16.91
C ASP A 91 -3.50 -6.34 -15.75
N SER A 92 -3.40 -7.64 -16.05
CA SER A 92 -3.24 -8.68 -15.01
C SER A 92 -1.91 -8.58 -14.27
N GLN A 93 -0.82 -8.26 -14.97
CA GLN A 93 0.51 -8.12 -14.34
C GLN A 93 0.62 -6.78 -13.60
N GLN A 94 0.00 -5.72 -14.11
CA GLN A 94 -0.07 -4.44 -13.40
C GLN A 94 -0.83 -4.58 -12.08
N TYR A 95 -1.92 -5.36 -12.04
CA TYR A 95 -2.63 -5.68 -10.80
C TYR A 95 -1.74 -6.44 -9.80
N GLN A 96 -0.95 -7.41 -10.27
CA GLN A 96 -0.02 -8.16 -9.42
C GLN A 96 1.05 -7.25 -8.81
N VAL A 97 1.57 -6.29 -9.58
CA VAL A 97 2.52 -5.28 -9.07
C VAL A 97 1.86 -4.38 -8.03
N ALA A 98 0.63 -3.91 -8.26
CA ALA A 98 -0.11 -3.13 -7.27
C ALA A 98 -0.36 -3.93 -5.97
N SER A 99 -0.70 -5.22 -6.09
CA SER A 99 -0.87 -6.13 -4.97
C SER A 99 0.44 -6.31 -4.17
N LEU A 100 1.57 -6.48 -4.87
CA LEU A 100 2.90 -6.55 -4.27
C LEU A 100 3.22 -5.27 -3.47
N ILE A 101 3.01 -4.09 -4.07
CA ILE A 101 3.22 -2.80 -3.39
C ILE A 101 2.40 -2.72 -2.10
N ASN A 102 1.12 -3.10 -2.16
CA ASN A 102 0.24 -3.09 -1.00
C ASN A 102 0.69 -4.05 0.11
N ASP A 103 1.16 -5.25 -0.26
CA ASP A 103 1.69 -6.22 0.70
C ASP A 103 2.98 -5.69 1.37
N PHE A 104 3.86 -4.99 0.65
CA PHE A 104 5.02 -4.33 1.25
C PHE A 104 4.63 -3.21 2.22
N ARG A 105 3.64 -2.38 1.86
CA ARG A 105 3.13 -1.31 2.74
C ARG A 105 2.53 -1.86 4.03
N SER A 106 1.86 -3.00 3.95
CA SER A 106 1.15 -3.61 5.07
C SER A 106 2.03 -4.51 5.93
N LEU A 107 2.92 -5.30 5.32
CA LEU A 107 3.65 -6.38 5.97
C LEU A 107 5.17 -6.21 5.94
N GLY A 108 5.69 -5.20 5.24
CA GLY A 108 7.15 -5.02 5.09
C GLY A 108 7.88 -4.87 6.41
N HIS A 109 7.23 -4.30 7.44
CA HIS A 109 7.79 -4.18 8.79
C HIS A 109 8.17 -5.54 9.42
N LEU A 110 7.50 -6.64 9.03
CA LEU A 110 7.82 -7.99 9.51
C LEU A 110 9.16 -8.51 8.96
N ALA A 111 9.58 -8.01 7.79
CA ALA A 111 10.85 -8.36 7.16
C ALA A 111 11.98 -7.36 7.47
N ALA A 112 11.70 -6.29 8.21
CA ALA A 112 12.66 -5.25 8.55
C ALA A 112 13.78 -5.75 9.49
N LYS A 113 14.99 -5.20 9.31
CA LYS A 113 16.19 -5.42 10.13
C LYS A 113 16.17 -4.54 11.38
N LEU A 114 15.34 -4.90 12.36
CA LEU A 114 15.13 -4.10 13.59
C LEU A 114 16.03 -4.51 14.76
N ASP A 115 16.38 -5.79 14.85
CA ASP A 115 17.17 -6.34 15.94
C ASP A 115 18.68 -6.07 15.72
N PRO A 116 19.31 -5.20 16.52
CA PRO A 116 20.74 -4.90 16.37
C PRO A 116 21.64 -6.07 16.81
N LEU A 117 21.12 -7.03 17.57
CA LEU A 117 21.88 -8.22 18.02
C LEU A 117 21.70 -9.41 17.11
N GLU A 118 20.78 -9.33 16.13
CA GLU A 118 20.43 -10.41 15.19
C GLU A 118 20.09 -11.75 15.88
N MET A 119 19.52 -11.68 17.09
CA MET A 119 19.13 -12.86 17.89
C MET A 119 17.76 -13.41 17.50
N THR A 120 16.90 -12.55 16.94
CA THR A 120 15.52 -12.90 16.61
C THR A 120 15.47 -13.68 15.29
N GLU A 121 14.97 -14.91 15.33
CA GLU A 121 14.65 -15.68 14.13
C GLU A 121 13.55 -15.00 13.34
N ARG A 122 13.79 -14.77 12.05
CA ARG A 122 12.81 -14.10 11.19
C ARG A 122 11.93 -15.11 10.49
N MET A 123 10.63 -14.96 10.67
CA MET A 123 9.68 -15.71 9.89
C MET A 123 9.72 -15.22 8.43
N PRO A 124 9.82 -16.13 7.45
CA PRO A 124 9.69 -15.74 6.06
C PRO A 124 8.29 -15.15 5.82
N VAL A 125 8.20 -14.11 5.00
CA VAL A 125 6.95 -13.48 4.62
C VAL A 125 6.74 -13.72 3.12
N PRO A 126 6.12 -14.84 2.70
CA PRO A 126 6.00 -15.20 1.28
C PRO A 126 5.34 -14.12 0.43
N ARG A 127 4.45 -13.32 1.02
CA ARG A 127 3.76 -12.20 0.34
C ARG A 127 4.70 -11.10 -0.14
N LEU A 128 5.93 -11.03 0.35
CA LEU A 128 6.94 -10.07 -0.11
C LEU A 128 7.81 -10.64 -1.24
N GLU A 129 7.61 -11.89 -1.63
CA GLU A 129 8.36 -12.54 -2.71
C GLU A 129 7.63 -12.39 -4.05
N LEU A 130 8.38 -12.15 -5.13
CA LEU A 130 7.82 -12.00 -6.49
C LEU A 130 7.08 -13.26 -6.95
N ALA A 131 7.53 -14.43 -6.50
CA ALA A 131 6.91 -15.71 -6.82
C ALA A 131 5.46 -15.82 -6.31
N TYR A 132 5.15 -15.26 -5.13
CA TYR A 132 3.80 -15.27 -4.58
C TYR A 132 2.81 -14.49 -5.45
N HIS A 133 3.29 -13.44 -6.13
CA HIS A 133 2.48 -12.58 -7.00
C HIS A 133 2.48 -13.02 -8.47
N ASN A 134 3.02 -14.21 -8.79
CA ASN A 134 3.21 -14.69 -10.18
C ASN A 134 4.07 -13.76 -11.05
N LEU A 135 5.02 -13.04 -10.43
CA LEU A 135 5.93 -12.11 -11.10
C LEU A 135 7.35 -12.68 -11.30
N ALA A 136 7.59 -13.94 -10.92
CA ALA A 136 8.93 -14.56 -10.99
C ALA A 136 9.48 -14.69 -12.42
N ASP A 137 8.62 -15.01 -13.39
CA ASP A 137 8.99 -15.18 -14.80
C ASP A 137 8.86 -13.87 -15.62
N VAL A 138 8.53 -12.75 -14.96
CA VAL A 138 8.38 -11.45 -15.61
C VAL A 138 9.75 -10.79 -15.72
N ASP A 139 10.05 -10.25 -16.90
CA ASP A 139 11.28 -9.48 -17.11
C ASP A 139 11.36 -8.31 -16.12
N VAL A 140 12.41 -8.29 -15.32
CA VAL A 140 12.67 -7.25 -14.31
C VAL A 140 12.84 -5.86 -14.93
N ASN A 141 13.19 -5.78 -16.22
CA ASN A 141 13.35 -4.53 -16.96
C ASN A 141 12.04 -4.00 -17.54
N ARG A 142 10.94 -4.77 -17.45
CA ARG A 142 9.64 -4.31 -17.89
C ARG A 142 9.13 -3.22 -16.96
N THR A 143 8.59 -2.16 -17.55
CA THR A 143 8.02 -1.02 -16.83
C THR A 143 6.58 -1.30 -16.40
N PHE A 144 6.28 -0.83 -15.19
CA PHE A 144 4.97 -0.88 -14.56
C PHE A 144 4.67 0.46 -13.89
N PHE A 145 3.39 0.74 -13.69
CA PHE A 145 2.98 1.89 -12.91
C PHE A 145 3.23 1.63 -11.42
N ALA A 146 4.07 2.45 -10.78
CA ALA A 146 4.46 2.30 -9.38
C ALA A 146 3.61 3.16 -8.42
N GLY A 147 2.68 3.95 -8.95
CA GLY A 147 1.95 4.95 -8.19
C GLY A 147 2.60 6.34 -8.26
N THR A 148 2.03 7.28 -7.53
CA THR A 148 2.48 8.69 -7.47
C THR A 148 3.45 8.98 -6.33
N SER A 149 3.61 8.03 -5.41
CA SER A 149 4.38 8.19 -4.17
C SER A 149 5.90 8.02 -4.37
N PHE A 150 6.31 7.31 -5.43
CA PHE A 150 7.71 7.16 -5.83
C PHE A 150 8.14 8.28 -6.79
N ASN A 151 9.46 8.45 -7.01
CA ASN A 151 10.05 9.52 -7.83
C ASN A 151 9.80 9.40 -9.36
N GLY A 152 8.73 8.72 -9.77
CA GLY A 152 8.30 8.56 -11.15
C GLY A 152 7.03 7.72 -11.24
N PRO A 153 6.12 8.01 -12.19
CA PRO A 153 4.87 7.26 -12.34
C PRO A 153 5.11 5.82 -12.84
N GLU A 154 6.16 5.61 -13.64
CA GLU A 154 6.53 4.32 -14.19
C GLU A 154 7.97 3.97 -13.79
N MET A 155 8.17 2.73 -13.35
CA MET A 155 9.45 2.18 -12.94
C MET A 155 9.55 0.74 -13.43
N THR A 156 10.77 0.23 -13.59
CA THR A 156 10.95 -1.19 -13.90
C THR A 156 10.57 -2.07 -12.71
N LEU A 157 10.12 -3.30 -12.94
CA LEU A 157 9.76 -4.23 -11.87
C LEU A 157 10.91 -4.41 -10.85
N GLY A 158 12.15 -4.49 -11.33
CA GLY A 158 13.34 -4.59 -10.49
C GLY A 158 13.54 -3.34 -9.61
N GLU A 159 13.34 -2.15 -10.16
CA GLU A 159 13.43 -0.90 -9.41
C GLU A 159 12.32 -0.77 -8.37
N ILE A 160 11.08 -1.14 -8.71
CA ILE A 160 9.95 -1.14 -7.78
C ILE A 160 10.25 -2.07 -6.61
N TYR A 161 10.65 -3.31 -6.89
CA TYR A 161 10.94 -4.30 -5.86
C TYR A 161 12.07 -3.83 -4.92
N ASN A 162 13.15 -3.28 -5.48
CA ASN A 162 14.25 -2.76 -4.69
C ASN A 162 13.82 -1.54 -3.85
N ALA A 163 13.08 -0.60 -4.42
CA ALA A 163 12.60 0.58 -3.71
C ALA A 163 11.68 0.20 -2.54
N LEU A 164 10.80 -0.80 -2.71
CA LEU A 164 9.95 -1.31 -1.64
C LEU A 164 10.76 -1.96 -0.52
N ARG A 165 11.77 -2.76 -0.85
CA ARG A 165 12.67 -3.38 0.15
C ARG A 165 13.50 -2.34 0.89
N GLU A 166 14.01 -1.33 0.20
CA GLU A 166 14.76 -0.22 0.82
C GLU A 166 13.89 0.58 1.78
N THR A 167 12.64 0.84 1.39
CA THR A 167 11.70 1.64 2.19
C THR A 167 11.19 0.89 3.41
N TYR A 168 10.69 -0.34 3.23
CA TYR A 168 9.90 -1.05 4.25
C TYR A 168 10.64 -2.18 4.98
N CYS A 169 11.75 -2.69 4.44
CA CYS A 169 12.43 -3.89 4.95
C CYS A 169 13.87 -3.63 5.45
N ARG A 170 14.26 -2.37 5.61
CA ARG A 170 15.61 -1.99 6.05
C ARG A 170 15.66 -1.84 7.58
N SER A 171 16.27 -0.80 8.11
CA SER A 171 16.45 -0.59 9.56
C SER A 171 15.27 0.13 10.23
N ILE A 172 14.16 0.34 9.49
CA ILE A 172 12.95 1.00 9.98
C ILE A 172 11.78 0.08 9.61
N GLY A 173 10.99 -0.31 10.61
CA GLY A 173 9.76 -1.06 10.45
C GLY A 173 8.61 -0.08 10.54
N ILE A 174 7.84 0.04 9.46
CA ILE A 174 6.80 1.05 9.34
C ILE A 174 5.43 0.37 9.42
N GLU A 175 4.64 0.74 10.41
CA GLU A 175 3.29 0.25 10.61
C GLU A 175 2.31 1.43 10.59
N TYR A 176 1.53 1.55 9.51
CA TYR A 176 0.62 2.69 9.33
C TYR A 176 -0.65 2.36 8.54
N MET A 177 -0.68 1.25 7.79
CA MET A 177 -1.83 0.86 6.97
C MET A 177 -3.10 0.54 7.79
N HIS A 178 -3.01 0.44 9.12
CA HIS A 178 -4.16 0.32 10.02
C HIS A 178 -4.90 1.66 10.25
N ILE A 179 -4.30 2.79 9.87
CA ILE A 179 -4.90 4.12 9.99
C ILE A 179 -6.03 4.23 8.96
N SER A 180 -7.23 4.63 9.40
CA SER A 180 -8.41 4.74 8.53
C SER A 180 -8.45 6.02 7.70
N ASP A 181 -7.67 7.04 8.07
CA ASP A 181 -7.59 8.32 7.36
C ASP A 181 -6.67 8.22 6.14
N THR A 182 -7.28 8.29 4.95
CA THR A 182 -6.57 8.20 3.67
C THR A 182 -5.54 9.32 3.51
N GLU A 183 -5.84 10.56 3.91
CA GLU A 183 -4.92 11.69 3.75
C GLU A 183 -3.63 11.47 4.54
N VAL A 184 -3.76 10.95 5.78
CA VAL A 184 -2.62 10.59 6.61
C VAL A 184 -1.81 9.45 5.99
N THR A 185 -2.47 8.40 5.49
CA THR A 185 -1.77 7.27 4.86
C THR A 185 -1.03 7.67 3.59
N GLU A 186 -1.63 8.50 2.73
CA GLU A 186 -1.02 9.01 1.50
C GLU A 186 0.14 9.95 1.81
N TRP A 187 -0.01 10.82 2.81
CA TRP A 187 1.06 11.70 3.27
C TRP A 187 2.27 10.90 3.78
N LEU A 188 2.02 9.88 4.61
CA LEU A 188 3.06 8.97 5.11
C LEU A 188 3.76 8.25 3.94
N GLN A 189 2.99 7.67 3.01
CA GLN A 189 3.51 7.00 1.82
C GLN A 189 4.46 7.92 1.04
N HIS A 190 3.99 9.11 0.68
CA HIS A 190 4.80 10.08 -0.07
C HIS A 190 6.04 10.49 0.72
N LYS A 191 5.93 10.68 2.04
CA LYS A 191 7.08 11.09 2.87
C LYS A 191 8.17 10.02 2.96
N MET A 192 7.81 8.75 2.96
CA MET A 192 8.73 7.62 3.14
C MET A 192 9.25 7.07 1.81
N GLU A 193 8.37 6.90 0.82
CA GLU A 193 8.69 6.29 -0.48
C GLU A 193 9.52 7.23 -1.37
N SER A 194 9.31 8.56 -1.30
CA SER A 194 10.10 9.54 -2.07
C SER A 194 11.59 9.51 -1.74
N VAL A 195 11.96 9.21 -0.49
CA VAL A 195 13.35 9.08 -0.02
C VAL A 195 13.77 7.63 0.18
N ARG A 196 12.91 6.67 -0.19
CA ARG A 196 13.11 5.22 0.01
C ARG A 196 13.54 4.84 1.44
N GLY A 197 12.96 5.53 2.43
CA GLY A 197 13.34 5.39 3.84
C GLY A 197 14.78 5.79 4.19
N CYS A 198 15.50 6.45 3.26
CA CYS A 198 16.91 6.83 3.39
C CYS A 198 17.12 8.32 3.11
N PRO A 199 16.81 9.20 4.08
CA PRO A 199 17.15 10.61 3.93
C PRO A 199 18.68 10.77 3.78
N GLU A 200 19.09 11.64 2.86
CA GLU A 200 20.49 12.01 2.72
C GLU A 200 20.88 13.01 3.82
N PHE A 201 21.94 12.68 4.55
CA PHE A 201 22.54 13.58 5.53
C PHE A 201 23.88 14.10 5.01
N SER A 202 24.11 15.39 5.22
CA SER A 202 25.40 16.02 4.96
C SER A 202 26.50 15.41 5.83
N LYS A 203 27.76 15.57 5.39
CA LYS A 203 28.92 15.12 6.17
C LYS A 203 28.95 15.72 7.58
N GLN A 204 28.53 16.99 7.71
CA GLN A 204 28.52 17.68 9.00
C GLN A 204 27.45 17.11 9.94
N GLU A 205 26.25 16.81 9.44
CA GLU A 205 25.19 16.18 10.23
C GLU A 205 25.61 14.80 10.72
N LYS A 206 26.23 13.99 9.85
CA LYS A 206 26.77 12.67 10.25
C LYS A 206 27.81 12.79 11.36
N LEU A 207 28.68 13.79 11.29
CA LEU A 207 29.67 14.06 12.34
C LEU A 207 29.02 14.52 13.65
N ASN A 208 27.95 15.31 13.59
CA ASN A 208 27.22 15.75 14.77
C ASN A 208 26.52 14.57 15.46
N ILE A 209 25.84 13.71 14.70
CA ILE A 209 25.23 12.47 15.21
C ILE A 209 26.29 11.60 15.90
N LEU A 210 27.46 11.43 15.27
CA LEU A 210 28.55 10.66 15.87
C LEU A 210 29.05 11.28 17.18
N LYS A 211 29.20 12.61 17.26
CA LYS A 211 29.60 13.29 18.50
C LYS A 211 28.59 13.08 19.61
N ASP A 212 27.31 13.11 19.29
CA ASP A 212 26.24 12.87 20.27
C ASP A 212 26.26 11.44 20.80
N LEU A 213 26.51 10.45 19.94
CA LEU A 213 26.70 9.06 20.35
C LEU A 213 27.94 8.89 21.26
N ILE A 214 29.05 9.54 20.92
CA ILE A 214 30.27 9.52 21.76
C ILE A 214 30.00 10.17 23.13
N ALA A 215 29.23 11.27 23.16
CA ALA A 215 28.87 11.92 24.42
C ALA A 215 27.95 11.04 25.28
N ALA A 216 27.03 10.30 24.64
CA ALA A 216 26.16 9.34 25.31
C ALA A 216 26.96 8.21 25.97
N ASP A 217 27.81 7.52 25.21
CA ASP A 217 28.68 6.43 25.70
C ASP A 217 29.68 6.93 26.75
N GLY A 218 30.34 8.07 26.48
CA GLY A 218 31.37 8.63 27.33
C GLY A 218 30.88 8.93 28.75
N LEU A 219 29.66 9.48 28.88
CA LEU A 219 29.06 9.74 30.18
C LEU A 219 28.74 8.45 30.94
N GLU A 220 28.19 7.44 30.27
CA GLU A 220 27.86 6.15 30.89
C GLU A 220 29.12 5.44 31.39
N ARG A 221 30.17 5.40 30.57
CA ARG A 221 31.46 4.81 30.93
C ARG A 221 32.11 5.53 32.09
N TYR A 222 32.03 6.87 32.10
CA TYR A 222 32.55 7.67 33.21
C TYR A 222 31.82 7.35 34.52
N LEU A 223 30.49 7.37 34.50
CA LEU A 223 29.67 7.04 35.67
C LEU A 223 29.90 5.60 36.15
N GLY A 224 30.00 4.65 35.23
CA GLY A 224 30.27 3.24 35.51
C GLY A 224 31.65 3.02 36.14
N THR A 225 32.67 3.76 35.72
CA THR A 225 34.03 3.67 36.27
C THR A 225 34.15 4.37 37.61
N ARG A 226 33.55 5.56 37.76
CA ARG A 226 33.74 6.40 38.95
C ARG A 226 32.83 6.00 40.12
N TYR A 227 31.61 5.58 39.84
CA TYR A 227 30.58 5.28 40.85
C TYR A 227 30.15 3.82 40.78
N VAL A 228 31.13 2.92 40.94
CA VAL A 228 30.91 1.46 40.93
C VAL A 228 29.88 1.06 41.99
N GLY A 229 28.93 0.20 41.62
CA GLY A 229 27.89 -0.30 42.52
C GLY A 229 26.72 0.65 42.78
N GLN A 230 26.78 1.91 42.32
CA GLN A 230 25.63 2.81 42.41
C GLN A 230 24.65 2.58 41.25
N LYS A 231 23.35 2.52 41.57
CA LYS A 231 22.29 2.42 40.56
C LYS A 231 22.24 3.71 39.71
N ARG A 232 22.41 3.55 38.40
CA ARG A 232 22.39 4.66 37.42
C ARG A 232 21.37 4.50 36.28
N PHE A 233 20.77 3.32 36.11
CA PHE A 233 19.85 2.99 35.01
C PHE A 233 20.43 3.36 33.63
N SER A 234 21.54 2.71 33.28
CA SER A 234 22.35 3.07 32.13
C SER A 234 21.58 3.07 30.80
N LEU A 235 21.95 4.00 29.92
CA LEU A 235 21.49 4.05 28.55
C LEU A 235 22.24 3.08 27.61
N GLU A 236 23.31 2.41 28.05
CA GLU A 236 24.14 1.52 27.22
C GLU A 236 23.29 0.59 26.32
N GLY A 237 23.54 0.62 25.01
CA GLY A 237 22.79 -0.11 23.98
C GLY A 237 21.57 0.63 23.43
N GLY A 238 21.18 1.75 24.06
CA GLY A 238 20.12 2.67 23.63
C GLY A 238 20.64 4.07 23.30
N ASP A 239 21.92 4.18 22.95
CA ASP A 239 22.66 5.44 22.75
C ASP A 239 22.03 6.35 21.70
N SER A 240 21.32 5.78 20.71
CA SER A 240 20.59 6.50 19.67
C SER A 240 19.49 7.43 20.21
N LEU A 241 19.04 7.23 21.45
CA LEU A 241 18.07 8.11 22.10
C LEU A 241 18.57 9.56 22.17
N ILE A 242 19.86 9.78 22.42
CA ILE A 242 20.43 11.13 22.57
C ILE A 242 20.40 11.93 21.26
N PRO A 243 20.99 11.47 20.14
CA PRO A 243 20.88 12.19 18.87
C PRO A 243 19.42 12.30 18.39
N MET A 244 18.58 11.29 18.66
CA MET A 244 17.14 11.35 18.33
C MET A 244 16.43 12.50 19.04
N MET A 245 16.61 12.63 20.36
CA MET A 245 16.00 13.69 21.16
C MET A 245 16.51 15.08 20.73
N LYS A 246 17.82 15.20 20.45
CA LYS A 246 18.40 16.46 19.95
C LYS A 246 17.84 16.85 18.58
N GLU A 247 17.69 15.90 17.67
CA GLU A 247 17.08 16.14 16.36
C GLU A 247 15.60 16.55 16.49
N LEU A 248 14.85 15.94 17.42
CA LEU A 248 13.48 16.34 17.73
C LEU A 248 13.41 17.80 18.20
N ILE A 249 14.32 18.21 19.10
CA ILE A 249 14.40 19.60 19.58
C ILE A 249 14.76 20.55 18.43
N ARG A 250 15.72 20.17 17.58
CA ARG A 250 16.12 20.98 16.41
C ARG A 250 14.96 21.17 15.45
N ARG A 251 14.24 20.10 15.10
CA ARG A 251 13.04 20.15 14.26
C ARG A 251 11.92 20.97 14.90
N SER A 252 11.74 20.87 16.21
CA SER A 252 10.77 21.67 16.96
C SER A 252 11.07 23.16 16.83
N GLY A 253 12.35 23.56 16.92
CA GLY A 253 12.76 24.93 16.69
C GLY A 253 12.55 25.43 15.25
N VAL A 254 12.68 24.57 14.24
CA VAL A 254 12.36 24.90 12.84
C VAL A 254 10.85 25.08 12.66
N ASN A 255 10.03 24.24 13.30
CA ASN A 255 8.57 24.30 13.28
C ASN A 255 7.99 25.30 14.31
N GLN A 256 8.82 26.19 14.86
CA GLN A 256 8.42 27.27 15.77
C GLN A 256 7.75 26.82 17.09
N VAL A 257 7.91 25.56 17.48
CA VAL A 257 7.47 25.05 18.77
C VAL A 257 8.22 25.78 19.88
N LYS A 258 7.48 26.25 20.89
CA LYS A 258 8.03 27.09 21.96
C LYS A 258 8.49 26.31 23.19
N GLU A 259 7.78 25.23 23.52
CA GLU A 259 8.05 24.41 24.71
C GLU A 259 7.95 22.93 24.37
N LEU A 260 8.85 22.11 24.90
CA LEU A 260 8.77 20.66 24.87
C LEU A 260 8.76 20.14 26.32
N VAL A 261 7.71 19.40 26.66
CA VAL A 261 7.58 18.75 27.96
C VAL A 261 7.86 17.26 27.79
N ILE A 262 8.81 16.72 28.54
CA ILE A 262 9.31 15.36 28.42
C ILE A 262 8.88 14.56 29.65
N GLY A 263 8.18 13.44 29.41
CA GLY A 263 7.97 12.37 30.38
C GLY A 263 8.81 11.17 30.00
N MET A 264 9.60 10.63 30.93
CA MET A 264 10.38 9.41 30.69
C MET A 264 10.55 8.61 31.98
N ALA A 265 10.79 7.31 31.81
CA ALA A 265 11.19 6.40 32.89
C ALA A 265 12.65 6.62 33.32
N HIS A 266 13.19 5.71 34.14
CA HIS A 266 14.54 5.82 34.71
C HIS A 266 15.68 5.61 33.71
N ARG A 267 15.47 4.78 32.69
CA ARG A 267 16.52 4.35 31.76
C ARG A 267 17.07 5.53 30.95
N GLY A 268 18.38 5.76 31.07
CA GLY A 268 19.08 6.84 30.39
C GLY A 268 18.71 8.25 30.84
N ARG A 269 17.96 8.41 31.94
CA ARG A 269 17.51 9.73 32.40
C ARG A 269 18.66 10.67 32.74
N LEU A 270 19.72 10.15 33.38
CA LEU A 270 20.91 10.96 33.69
C LEU A 270 21.62 11.43 32.43
N ASN A 271 21.61 10.59 31.39
CA ASN A 271 22.16 10.91 30.09
C ASN A 271 21.37 12.01 29.41
N VAL A 272 20.03 11.90 29.39
CA VAL A 272 19.14 12.94 28.88
C VAL A 272 19.29 14.25 29.65
N LEU A 273 19.39 14.22 30.99
CA LEU A 273 19.61 15.42 31.79
C LEU A 273 20.87 16.19 31.39
N VAL A 274 22.00 15.49 31.24
CA VAL A 274 23.29 16.12 30.94
C VAL A 274 23.41 16.45 29.45
N ASN A 275 23.24 15.46 28.58
CA ASN A 275 23.55 15.58 27.16
C ASN A 275 22.42 16.23 26.35
N VAL A 276 21.16 16.21 26.83
CA VAL A 276 20.03 16.84 26.13
C VAL A 276 19.61 18.13 26.82
N LEU A 277 19.26 18.10 28.11
CA LEU A 277 18.79 19.30 28.82
C LEU A 277 19.91 20.23 29.29
N GLY A 278 21.18 19.82 29.20
CA GLY A 278 22.31 20.67 29.58
C GLY A 278 22.45 20.86 31.09
N LYS A 279 21.98 19.92 31.91
CA LYS A 279 22.29 19.89 33.35
C LYS A 279 23.80 19.81 33.53
N GLU A 280 24.35 20.72 34.32
CA GLU A 280 25.78 20.76 34.57
C GLU A 280 26.27 19.42 35.16
N PRO A 281 27.30 18.77 34.56
CA PRO A 281 27.84 17.52 35.09
C PRO A 281 28.31 17.62 36.54
N GLY A 282 28.84 18.79 36.95
CA GLY A 282 29.27 19.05 38.32
C GLY A 282 28.14 18.90 39.34
N LEU A 283 26.94 19.40 39.02
CA LEU A 283 25.75 19.23 39.86
C LEU A 283 25.34 17.76 39.96
N LEU A 284 25.38 17.04 38.84
CA LEU A 284 25.10 15.60 38.84
C LEU A 284 26.09 14.84 39.74
N PHE A 285 27.38 15.12 39.62
CA PHE A 285 28.40 14.45 40.44
C PHE A 285 28.24 14.75 41.93
N GLN A 286 27.83 15.96 42.30
CA GLN A 286 27.49 16.29 43.69
C GLN A 286 26.31 15.47 44.22
N GLU A 287 25.32 15.13 43.38
CA GLU A 287 24.21 14.21 43.75
C GLU A 287 24.71 12.78 43.97
N PHE A 288 25.72 12.32 43.21
CA PHE A 288 26.36 11.03 43.42
C PHE A 288 27.20 10.97 44.71
N GLU A 289 27.79 12.10 45.09
CA GLU A 289 28.61 12.23 46.29
C GLU A 289 27.81 12.58 47.55
N GLY A 290 26.49 12.79 47.43
CA GLY A 290 25.61 13.14 48.56
C GLY A 290 25.87 14.54 49.14
N LYS A 291 26.47 15.44 48.35
CA LYS A 291 26.83 16.79 48.81
C LYS A 291 25.69 17.81 48.69
N ILE A 292 24.62 17.48 47.97
CA ILE A 292 23.46 18.36 47.80
C ILE A 292 22.56 18.27 49.03
N LYS A 293 22.35 19.41 49.70
CA LYS A 293 21.36 19.55 50.76
C LYS A 293 20.05 20.04 50.16
N TYR A 294 19.00 19.23 50.26
CA TYR A 294 17.65 19.64 49.92
C TYR A 294 16.97 20.23 51.16
N GLU A 295 16.15 21.28 50.99
CA GLU A 295 15.34 21.86 52.07
C GLU A 295 14.20 20.93 52.54
N ARG A 296 13.87 19.91 51.74
CA ARG A 296 12.82 18.91 51.99
C ARG A 296 13.39 17.50 51.93
N THR A 297 12.54 16.50 52.18
CA THR A 297 12.87 15.05 52.18
C THR A 297 13.50 14.50 50.89
N GLY A 298 13.59 15.30 49.82
CA GLY A 298 14.27 14.94 48.57
C GLY A 298 13.65 13.74 47.87
N ASP A 299 14.20 13.40 46.70
CA ASP A 299 13.94 12.13 46.02
C ASP A 299 15.26 11.69 45.37
N VAL A 300 15.32 10.45 44.88
CA VAL A 300 16.48 9.94 44.17
C VAL A 300 16.74 10.73 42.88
N LYS A 301 18.01 10.93 42.54
CA LYS A 301 18.51 11.73 41.41
C LYS A 301 17.84 11.49 40.06
N TYR A 302 17.33 10.28 39.83
CA TYR A 302 16.63 9.87 38.61
C TYR A 302 15.09 10.01 38.67
N HIS A 303 14.54 10.71 39.67
CA HIS A 303 13.13 11.15 39.71
C HIS A 303 12.98 12.67 39.59
N LEU A 304 14.07 13.41 39.80
CA LEU A 304 14.06 14.86 39.76
C LEU A 304 13.82 15.37 38.34
N GLY A 305 12.92 16.34 38.21
CA GLY A 305 12.69 17.09 36.98
C GLY A 305 13.79 18.13 36.76
N PHE A 306 13.82 18.70 35.57
CA PHE A 306 14.76 19.75 35.20
C PHE A 306 14.17 20.60 34.08
N SER A 307 14.54 21.88 34.03
CA SER A 307 14.10 22.79 32.97
C SER A 307 15.28 23.61 32.46
N SER A 308 15.32 23.83 31.17
CA SER A 308 16.36 24.62 30.51
C SER A 308 15.86 25.21 29.19
N ASP A 309 16.45 26.33 28.79
CA ASP A 309 16.21 26.93 27.49
C ASP A 309 17.35 26.55 26.54
N ILE A 310 17.00 25.96 25.40
CA ILE A 310 17.98 25.56 24.38
C ILE A 310 17.78 26.40 23.13
N LYS A 311 18.87 27.02 22.68
CA LYS A 311 18.93 27.73 21.40
C LYS A 311 19.20 26.73 20.29
N THR A 312 18.29 26.64 19.32
CA THR A 312 18.46 25.80 18.12
C THR A 312 19.28 26.52 17.05
N GLU A 313 19.78 25.78 16.07
CA GLU A 313 20.54 26.31 14.94
C GLU A 313 19.74 27.34 14.11
N SER A 314 18.41 27.22 14.09
CA SER A 314 17.50 28.20 13.48
C SER A 314 17.44 29.54 14.22
N GLY A 315 18.08 29.65 15.38
CA GLY A 315 18.03 30.82 16.25
C GLY A 315 16.81 30.86 17.18
N ALA A 316 15.86 29.93 17.03
CA ALA A 316 14.73 29.79 17.93
C ALA A 316 15.19 29.30 19.32
N ILE A 317 14.49 29.75 20.36
CA ILE A 317 14.68 29.27 21.73
C ILE A 317 13.53 28.33 22.03
N VAL A 318 13.86 27.10 22.41
CA VAL A 318 12.91 26.07 22.82
C VAL A 318 13.09 25.83 24.31
N HIS A 319 12.03 26.05 25.08
CA HIS A 319 12.01 25.73 26.51
C HIS A 319 11.80 24.24 26.70
N LEU A 320 12.71 23.56 27.37
CA LEU A 320 12.61 22.14 27.70
C LEU A 320 12.22 21.98 29.16
N ALA A 321 11.29 21.08 29.43
CA ALA A 321 10.90 20.71 30.78
C ALA A 321 10.80 19.19 30.91
N LEU A 322 11.70 18.58 31.67
CA LEU A 322 11.63 17.19 32.09
C LEU A 322 10.78 17.11 33.36
N ALA A 323 9.67 16.37 33.29
CA ALA A 323 8.75 16.22 34.41
C ALA A 323 9.35 15.35 35.53
N PHE A 324 8.94 15.63 36.77
CA PHE A 324 9.20 14.75 37.92
C PHE A 324 8.37 13.47 37.78
N ASN A 325 8.93 12.32 38.15
CA ASN A 325 8.20 11.05 38.11
C ASN A 325 8.55 10.15 39.31
N PRO A 326 7.58 9.42 39.88
CA PRO A 326 7.86 8.38 40.87
C PRO A 326 8.44 7.12 40.20
N SER A 327 8.71 6.08 41.00
CA SER A 327 9.13 4.78 40.48
C SER A 327 8.05 4.01 39.72
N HIS A 328 6.77 4.37 39.87
CA HIS A 328 5.68 3.75 39.12
C HIS A 328 5.80 4.13 37.65
N LEU A 329 6.05 3.14 36.79
CA LEU A 329 6.22 3.35 35.35
C LEU A 329 4.90 3.76 34.69
N GLU A 330 4.99 4.44 33.55
CA GLU A 330 3.88 4.92 32.70
C GLU A 330 2.91 5.95 33.31
N ILE A 331 2.79 6.05 34.64
CA ILE A 331 1.86 7.00 35.29
C ILE A 331 2.22 8.47 35.00
N ILE A 332 3.45 8.73 34.54
CA ILE A 332 3.89 10.06 34.13
C ILE A 332 3.20 10.56 32.86
N GLY A 333 2.68 9.68 32.01
CA GLY A 333 2.00 10.02 30.76
C GLY A 333 0.89 11.06 30.94
N PRO A 334 -0.20 10.75 31.68
CA PRO A 334 -1.31 11.70 31.88
C PRO A 334 -0.88 12.99 32.61
N VAL A 335 0.15 12.93 33.46
CA VAL A 335 0.67 14.11 34.16
C VAL A 335 1.34 15.09 33.19
N VAL A 336 2.12 14.57 32.23
CA VAL A 336 2.76 15.38 31.19
C VAL A 336 1.71 15.96 30.24
N GLU A 337 0.73 15.18 29.81
CA GLU A 337 -0.38 15.66 28.97
C GLU A 337 -1.15 16.81 29.65
N GLY A 338 -1.48 16.66 30.94
CA GLY A 338 -2.12 17.73 31.72
C GLY A 338 -1.25 18.98 31.85
N SER A 339 0.07 18.82 32.02
CA SER A 339 1.02 19.93 32.02
C SER A 339 1.05 20.65 30.67
N VAL A 340 1.10 19.91 29.56
CA VAL A 340 1.09 20.47 28.20
C VAL A 340 -0.23 21.22 27.95
N ARG A 341 -1.39 20.61 28.27
CA ARG A 341 -2.71 21.25 28.12
C ARG A 341 -2.80 22.57 28.91
N SER A 342 -2.27 22.61 30.13
CA SER A 342 -2.21 23.84 30.93
C SER A 342 -1.35 24.93 30.26
N ARG A 343 -0.19 24.56 29.69
CA ARG A 343 0.70 25.48 28.95
C ARG A 343 0.05 26.02 27.68
N LEU A 344 -0.62 25.16 26.91
CA LEU A 344 -1.41 25.57 25.75
C LEU A 344 -2.48 26.57 26.15
N GLY A 345 -3.18 26.36 27.28
CA GLY A 345 -4.18 27.28 27.81
C GLY A 345 -3.61 28.64 28.15
N ARG A 346 -2.46 28.66 28.82
CA ARG A 346 -1.74 29.91 29.13
C ARG A 346 -1.28 30.66 27.88
N ARG A 347 -1.02 29.97 26.78
CA ARG A 347 -0.59 30.55 25.50
C ARG A 347 -1.73 30.84 24.53
N ASN A 348 -2.98 30.58 24.92
CA ASN A 348 -4.16 30.68 24.05
C ASN A 348 -4.07 29.81 22.78
N ASP A 349 -3.50 28.60 22.91
CA ASP A 349 -3.21 27.65 21.82
C ASP A 349 -3.98 26.32 22.01
N LEU A 350 -5.20 26.40 22.54
CA LEU A 350 -6.05 25.23 22.82
C LEU A 350 -7.04 24.88 21.70
N ALA A 351 -7.04 25.69 20.63
CA ALA A 351 -8.11 25.80 19.64
C ALA A 351 -8.41 24.49 18.91
#